data_AF-A0AAD5SKS6-F1
#
_entry.id   AF-A0AAD5SKS6-F1
#
_cell.length_a   1.000
_cell.length_b   1.000
_cell.length_c   1.000
_cell.angle_alpha   90.00
_cell.angle_beta   90.00
_cell.angle_gamma   90.00
#
_symmetry.space_group_name_H-M   'P 1'
#
loop_
_entity.id
_entity.type
_entity.pdbx_description
1 polymer ?
#
loop_
_entity_poly.entity_id
_entity_poly.type
_entity_poly.pdbx_seq_one_letter_code
_entity_poly.pdbx_strand_id
1 'polypeptide(L)'
;MVEALSSLENYLAEAVKSRIETIPEPSTDSVARLAILFSGGLDCICLAALADRFLPPGEPCDLLNVAFENPRIEKNRSNIAIQPKGKKKTRSKSTPTTPEESTPPAMPTQPKRSTYDVPDRLTGRMGVAELKELFPERPWRFVEVDIPYKEALEARGRVLELIKPLETVMDWSIAIAFWFAARGIGHVKYETGQSIPYSSQVKVLFSGLGADEQLGGYGRHRVRYNQNGWAGLIEEVQLDVDRISWRNMGRDDRIVSDHGREVRFPFLSEALVSALNEMPIHLKVDPRYGRGIGEKLLLRQLAHKIGLGRASKEPKRAVQFGARTAKMESGSQTGTETVRKGSTEKRSDE
;
A
#
# COMPACT_ATOMS: atom_id res chain seq x y z
N MET A 1 -10.36 15.45 22.35
CA MET A 1 -9.25 15.07 21.43
C MET A 1 -8.13 14.36 22.17
N VAL A 2 -7.55 14.94 23.23
CA VAL A 2 -6.45 14.32 24.00
C VAL A 2 -6.84 12.93 24.54
N GLU A 3 -7.99 12.80 25.20
CA GLU A 3 -8.49 11.52 25.71
C GLU A 3 -8.72 10.49 24.59
N ALA A 4 -9.33 10.91 23.48
CA ALA A 4 -9.53 10.05 22.32
C ALA A 4 -8.21 9.55 21.72
N LEU A 5 -7.18 10.41 21.70
CA LEU A 5 -5.86 10.07 21.21
C LEU A 5 -5.16 9.05 22.13
N SER A 6 -5.21 9.28 23.44
CA SER A 6 -4.68 8.33 24.43
C SER A 6 -5.43 7.00 24.39
N SER A 7 -6.75 7.03 24.24
CA SER A 7 -7.58 5.83 24.08
C SER A 7 -7.16 5.04 22.83
N LEU A 8 -7.07 5.69 21.65
CA LEU A 8 -6.60 5.03 20.43
C LEU A 8 -5.21 4.41 20.61
N GLU A 9 -4.26 5.16 21.18
CA GLU A 9 -2.91 4.65 21.41
C GLU A 9 -2.91 3.40 22.29
N ASN A 10 -3.63 3.43 23.42
CA ASN A 10 -3.67 2.32 24.37
C ASN A 10 -4.29 1.06 23.74
N TYR A 11 -5.48 1.19 23.13
CA TYR A 11 -6.16 0.04 22.53
C TYR A 11 -5.41 -0.52 21.32
N LEU A 12 -4.83 0.34 20.47
CA LEU A 12 -4.06 -0.14 19.31
C LEU A 12 -2.73 -0.76 19.73
N ALA A 13 -2.05 -0.19 20.75
CA ALA A 13 -0.82 -0.76 21.28
C ALA A 13 -1.08 -2.14 21.92
N GLU A 14 -2.15 -2.30 22.70
CA GLU A 14 -2.53 -3.59 23.29
C GLU A 14 -2.93 -4.61 22.20
N ALA A 15 -3.62 -4.15 21.15
CA ALA A 15 -3.95 -4.99 20.00
C ALA A 15 -2.71 -5.50 19.25
N VAL A 16 -1.68 -4.66 19.12
CA VAL A 16 -0.38 -5.02 18.55
C VAL A 16 0.35 -6.00 19.45
N LYS A 17 0.46 -5.68 20.75
CA LYS A 17 1.15 -6.49 21.76
C LYS A 17 0.63 -7.93 21.83
N SER A 18 -0.67 -8.09 22.10
CA SER A 18 -1.32 -9.41 22.20
C SER A 18 -1.15 -10.28 20.94
N ARG A 19 -1.04 -9.65 19.77
CA ARG A 19 -0.78 -10.32 18.49
C ARG A 19 0.69 -10.62 18.23
N ILE A 20 1.63 -10.02 18.97
CA ILE A 20 3.06 -10.34 18.88
C ILE A 20 3.43 -11.43 19.90
N GLU A 21 2.89 -11.36 21.11
CA GLU A 21 3.20 -12.29 22.21
C GLU A 21 2.85 -13.75 21.90
N THR A 22 1.91 -13.97 20.98
CA THR A 22 1.49 -15.31 20.54
C THR A 22 2.27 -15.82 19.33
N ILE A 23 3.22 -15.06 18.80
CA ILE A 23 4.09 -15.51 17.71
C ILE A 23 5.23 -16.34 18.32
N PRO A 24 5.45 -17.58 17.88
CA PRO A 24 6.57 -18.38 18.34
C PRO A 24 7.91 -17.67 18.13
N GLU A 25 8.85 -17.89 19.04
CA GLU A 25 10.21 -17.36 18.87
C GLU A 25 10.86 -17.93 17.60
N PRO A 26 11.60 -17.09 16.85
CA PRO A 26 12.28 -17.54 15.66
C PRO A 26 13.40 -18.51 16.03
N SER A 27 13.74 -19.41 15.10
CA SER A 27 14.80 -20.41 15.32
C SER A 27 16.21 -19.81 15.44
N THR A 28 16.40 -18.58 14.96
CA THR A 28 17.65 -17.81 15.08
C THR A 28 17.34 -16.33 15.17
N ASP A 29 18.21 -15.56 15.81
CA ASP A 29 18.10 -14.08 15.93
C ASP A 29 18.10 -13.36 14.58
N SER A 30 18.58 -14.05 13.53
CA SER A 30 18.60 -13.52 12.17
C SER A 30 17.25 -13.58 11.45
N VAL A 31 16.27 -14.32 11.97
CA VAL A 31 14.95 -14.50 11.35
C VAL A 31 13.94 -13.62 12.06
N ALA A 32 13.21 -12.80 11.30
CA ALA A 32 12.12 -12.01 11.85
C ALA A 32 10.96 -12.94 12.27
N ARG A 33 10.35 -12.71 13.43
CA ARG A 33 9.08 -13.38 13.78
C ARG A 33 7.86 -12.72 13.13
N LEU A 34 7.96 -11.42 12.84
CA LEU A 34 6.88 -10.59 12.34
C LEU A 34 7.24 -9.93 11.00
N ALA A 35 6.24 -9.90 10.11
CA ALA A 35 6.26 -9.15 8.87
C ALA A 35 5.06 -8.21 8.83
N ILE A 36 5.19 -7.11 8.11
CA ILE A 36 4.11 -6.14 7.93
C ILE A 36 3.89 -5.95 6.43
N LEU A 37 2.65 -6.06 5.97
CA LEU A 37 2.26 -5.65 4.63
C LEU A 37 2.39 -4.12 4.53
N PHE A 38 3.44 -3.65 3.87
CA PHE A 38 3.96 -2.30 4.07
C PHE A 38 4.01 -1.48 2.78
N SER A 39 3.10 -0.52 2.66
CA SER A 39 3.09 0.48 1.57
C SER A 39 3.80 1.78 1.92
N GLY A 40 4.20 1.96 3.20
CA GLY A 40 4.65 3.23 3.76
C GLY A 40 3.53 4.23 4.04
N GLY A 41 2.27 3.84 3.81
CA GLY A 41 1.10 4.61 4.20
C GLY A 41 0.88 4.61 5.72
N LEU A 42 0.05 5.55 6.17
CA LEU A 42 -0.25 5.82 7.58
C LEU A 42 -0.55 4.56 8.41
N ASP A 43 -1.33 3.64 7.88
CA ASP A 43 -1.85 2.51 8.67
C ASP A 43 -0.73 1.52 9.00
N CYS A 44 -0.02 1.04 7.98
CA CYS A 44 1.05 0.05 8.15
C CYS A 44 2.26 0.61 8.90
N ILE A 45 2.58 1.91 8.76
CA ILE A 45 3.72 2.51 9.46
C ILE A 45 3.42 2.80 10.92
N CYS A 46 2.17 3.14 11.28
CA CYS A 46 1.76 3.16 12.68
C CYS A 46 1.87 1.78 13.32
N LEU A 47 1.46 0.71 12.62
CA LEU A 47 1.63 -0.66 13.12
C LEU A 47 3.10 -1.02 13.29
N ALA A 48 3.97 -0.65 12.34
CA ALA A 48 5.41 -0.87 12.46
C ALA A 48 5.99 -0.16 13.68
N ALA A 49 5.70 1.13 13.85
CA ALA A 49 6.19 1.92 14.99
C ALA A 49 5.68 1.39 16.35
N LEU A 50 4.45 0.90 16.41
CA LEU A 50 3.93 0.27 17.64
C LEU A 50 4.53 -1.12 17.87
N ALA A 51 4.78 -1.90 16.81
CA ALA A 51 5.38 -3.23 16.92
C ALA A 51 6.79 -3.18 17.50
N ASP A 52 7.56 -2.12 17.22
CA ASP A 52 8.89 -1.92 17.79
C ASP A 52 8.90 -1.94 19.33
N ARG A 53 7.84 -1.45 19.97
CA ARG A 53 7.70 -1.41 21.45
C ARG A 53 7.61 -2.81 22.08
N PHE A 54 7.23 -3.82 21.30
CA PHE A 54 6.88 -5.16 21.82
C PHE A 54 7.70 -6.29 21.22
N LEU A 55 8.41 -6.06 20.12
CA LEU A 55 9.40 -6.99 19.61
C LEU A 55 10.69 -6.87 20.44
N PRO A 56 11.40 -7.98 20.73
CA PRO A 56 12.68 -7.92 21.45
C PRO A 56 13.68 -6.98 20.77
N PRO A 57 14.49 -6.20 21.52
CA PRO A 57 15.48 -5.31 20.94
C PRO A 57 16.41 -6.04 19.95
N GLY A 58 16.75 -5.38 18.84
CA GLY A 58 17.62 -5.95 17.81
C GLY A 58 17.00 -7.03 16.91
N GLU A 59 15.82 -7.57 17.24
CA GLU A 59 15.18 -8.56 16.35
C GLU A 59 14.68 -7.90 15.06
N PRO A 60 14.97 -8.45 13.86
CA PRO A 60 14.51 -7.86 12.61
C PRO A 60 12.98 -7.84 12.48
N CYS A 61 12.47 -6.87 11.73
CA CYS A 61 11.07 -6.84 11.26
C CYS A 61 11.04 -6.71 9.74
N ASP A 62 10.34 -7.63 9.08
CA ASP A 62 10.22 -7.64 7.62
C ASP A 62 9.07 -6.70 7.18
N LEU A 63 9.38 -5.76 6.29
CA LEU A 63 8.41 -4.84 5.70
C LEU A 63 8.20 -5.23 4.23
N LEU A 64 7.10 -5.92 3.94
CA LEU A 64 6.83 -6.51 2.63
C LEU A 64 6.14 -5.50 1.71
N ASN A 65 6.83 -5.08 0.65
CA ASN A 65 6.32 -4.08 -0.29
C ASN A 65 6.32 -4.60 -1.72
N VAL A 66 5.15 -4.57 -2.36
CA VAL A 66 4.97 -5.07 -3.73
C VAL A 66 4.89 -3.95 -4.76
N ALA A 67 5.55 -4.15 -5.90
CA ALA A 67 5.46 -3.28 -7.06
C ALA A 67 5.34 -4.12 -8.32
N PHE A 68 4.49 -3.68 -9.25
CA PHE A 68 4.26 -4.40 -10.49
C PHE A 68 4.77 -3.62 -11.70
N GLU A 69 5.33 -4.37 -12.64
CA GLU A 69 5.69 -3.88 -13.95
C GLU A 69 4.43 -3.44 -14.71
N ASN A 70 4.53 -2.33 -15.45
CA ASN A 70 3.42 -1.82 -16.26
C ASN A 70 3.82 -1.70 -17.74
N PRO A 71 3.38 -2.66 -18.58
CA PRO A 71 3.76 -2.71 -20.00
C PRO A 71 3.37 -1.45 -20.80
N ARG A 72 2.33 -0.72 -20.38
CA ARG A 72 1.91 0.51 -21.08
C ARG A 72 2.89 1.66 -20.87
N ILE A 73 3.52 1.73 -19.69
CA ILE A 73 4.55 2.73 -19.39
C ILE A 73 5.83 2.41 -20.15
N GLU A 74 6.15 1.13 -20.32
CA GLU A 74 7.30 0.70 -21.13
C GLU A 74 7.11 0.97 -22.61
N LYS A 75 5.95 0.63 -23.19
CA LYS A 75 5.62 0.95 -24.59
C LYS A 75 5.66 2.47 -24.86
N ASN A 76 5.23 3.29 -23.90
CA ASN A 76 5.35 4.73 -24.03
C ASN A 76 6.81 5.22 -23.88
N ARG A 77 7.62 4.60 -23.02
CA ARG A 77 9.06 4.91 -22.88
C ARG A 77 9.85 4.51 -24.13
N SER A 78 9.58 3.33 -24.70
CA SER A 78 10.21 2.88 -25.95
C SER A 78 9.77 3.74 -27.14
N ASN A 79 8.49 4.12 -27.23
CA ASN A 79 8.01 5.03 -28.28
C ASN A 79 8.59 6.45 -28.18
N ILE A 80 8.91 6.94 -26.98
CA ILE A 80 9.61 8.22 -26.79
C ILE A 80 11.10 8.09 -27.15
N ALA A 81 11.72 6.94 -26.87
CA ALA A 81 13.13 6.68 -27.21
C ALA A 81 13.36 6.42 -28.72
N ILE A 82 12.32 6.07 -29.47
CA ILE A 82 12.39 5.73 -30.91
C ILE A 82 11.98 6.91 -31.82
N GLN A 83 11.62 8.10 -31.29
CA GLN A 83 11.42 9.26 -32.17
C GLN A 83 12.76 9.81 -32.68
N PRO A 84 13.05 9.76 -34.00
CA PRO A 84 14.16 10.52 -34.55
C PRO A 84 13.86 12.02 -34.37
N LYS A 85 14.88 12.79 -33.97
CA LYS A 85 14.81 14.26 -33.96
C LYS A 85 14.55 14.76 -35.39
N GLY A 86 13.29 15.10 -35.71
CA GLY A 86 12.86 15.76 -36.95
C GLY A 86 11.42 15.36 -37.30
N LYS A 87 10.45 16.23 -37.59
CA LYS A 87 10.46 17.54 -38.27
C LYS A 87 9.46 18.49 -37.59
N LYS A 88 9.86 19.74 -37.35
CA LYS A 88 8.95 20.85 -37.05
C LYS A 88 8.06 21.11 -38.28
N LYS A 89 6.73 21.10 -38.10
CA LYS A 89 5.80 21.67 -39.08
C LYS A 89 6.03 23.19 -39.12
N THR A 90 6.47 23.67 -40.28
CA THR A 90 6.61 25.08 -40.63
C THR A 90 5.22 25.73 -40.77
N ARG A 91 5.01 26.83 -40.06
CA ARG A 91 3.96 27.81 -40.36
C ARG A 91 4.69 29.11 -40.68
N SER A 92 4.50 29.60 -41.90
CA SER A 92 5.19 30.74 -42.48
C SER A 92 4.76 32.07 -41.84
N LYS A 93 5.74 32.92 -41.52
CA LYS A 93 5.70 34.39 -41.69
C LYS A 93 7.13 34.94 -41.63
N SER A 94 7.46 35.73 -42.65
CA SER A 94 8.68 36.51 -42.95
C SER A 94 8.87 37.68 -41.95
N THR A 95 10.02 38.34 -41.67
CA THR A 95 11.37 38.52 -42.28
C THR A 95 12.32 39.12 -41.17
N PRO A 96 13.60 39.54 -41.38
CA PRO A 96 14.75 39.14 -40.53
C PRO A 96 15.56 40.27 -39.84
N THR A 97 16.47 39.95 -38.89
CA THR A 97 17.89 40.45 -38.79
C THR A 97 18.70 39.92 -37.57
N THR A 98 19.81 39.19 -37.86
CA THR A 98 21.21 39.18 -37.28
C THR A 98 21.53 38.91 -35.77
N PRO A 99 22.80 38.51 -35.40
CA PRO A 99 23.08 37.25 -34.67
C PRO A 99 23.88 37.37 -33.33
N GLU A 100 24.32 36.22 -32.80
CA GLU A 100 25.19 35.96 -31.61
C GLU A 100 24.42 35.91 -30.26
N GLU A 101 24.62 35.00 -29.28
CA GLU A 101 25.84 34.34 -28.78
C GLU A 101 25.49 33.23 -27.74
N SER A 102 26.40 32.26 -27.54
CA SER A 102 26.60 31.39 -26.35
C SER A 102 25.58 30.29 -25.96
N THR A 103 26.03 29.03 -26.10
CA THR A 103 25.48 27.81 -25.49
C THR A 103 25.72 27.78 -23.97
N PRO A 104 24.71 27.44 -23.12
CA PRO A 104 24.96 27.05 -21.73
C PRO A 104 25.31 25.55 -21.63
N PRO A 105 26.11 25.14 -20.63
CA PRO A 105 26.67 23.79 -20.52
C PRO A 105 25.60 22.75 -20.15
N ALA A 106 25.84 21.52 -20.59
CA ALA A 106 24.98 20.37 -20.35
C ALA A 106 24.83 20.08 -18.84
N MET A 107 23.58 20.08 -18.35
CA MET A 107 23.25 19.59 -17.01
C MET A 107 23.49 18.07 -16.90
N PRO A 108 23.93 17.58 -15.72
CA PRO A 108 24.23 16.17 -15.53
C PRO A 108 22.97 15.30 -15.66
N THR A 109 23.12 14.16 -16.33
CA THR A 109 22.07 13.18 -16.58
C THR A 109 21.53 12.62 -15.27
N GLN A 110 20.25 12.86 -14.97
CA GLN A 110 19.58 12.26 -13.81
C GLN A 110 19.58 10.72 -13.90
N PRO A 111 19.70 10.00 -12.77
CA PRO A 111 19.65 8.54 -12.76
C PRO A 111 18.32 8.04 -13.32
N LYS A 112 18.37 7.04 -14.21
CA LYS A 112 17.20 6.43 -14.85
C LYS A 112 16.29 5.81 -13.76
N ARG A 113 15.08 6.35 -13.63
CA ARG A 113 14.04 5.90 -12.70
C ARG A 113 13.59 4.47 -13.03
N SER A 114 13.65 3.56 -12.06
CA SER A 114 13.29 2.14 -12.22
C SER A 114 11.82 1.98 -12.63
N THR A 115 11.50 0.90 -13.35
CA THR A 115 10.11 0.56 -13.69
C THR A 115 9.26 0.28 -12.44
N TYR A 116 9.90 -0.19 -11.35
CA TYR A 116 9.27 -0.49 -10.07
C TYR A 116 9.22 0.68 -9.08
N ASP A 117 9.65 1.89 -9.48
CA ASP A 117 9.49 3.12 -8.71
C ASP A 117 8.03 3.62 -8.76
N VAL A 118 7.11 2.76 -8.33
CA VAL A 118 5.69 3.01 -8.19
C VAL A 118 5.40 3.81 -6.92
N PRO A 119 4.24 4.49 -6.81
CA PRO A 119 3.96 5.36 -5.67
C PRO A 119 4.11 4.67 -4.30
N ASP A 120 3.65 3.44 -4.14
CA ASP A 120 3.76 2.72 -2.85
C ASP A 120 5.20 2.28 -2.56
N ARG A 121 6.02 1.97 -3.58
CA ARG A 121 7.44 1.68 -3.38
C ARG A 121 8.20 2.90 -2.88
N LEU A 122 7.93 4.06 -3.49
CA LEU A 122 8.56 5.32 -3.09
C LEU A 122 8.13 5.75 -1.68
N THR A 123 6.83 5.66 -1.39
CA THR A 123 6.29 5.96 -0.06
C THR A 123 6.83 4.99 0.99
N GLY A 124 6.95 3.70 0.63
CA GLY A 124 7.54 2.65 1.46
C GLY A 124 9.00 2.94 1.83
N ARG A 125 9.85 3.26 0.85
CA ARG A 125 11.26 3.63 1.13
C ARG A 125 11.39 4.82 2.06
N MET A 126 10.58 5.86 1.86
CA MET A 126 10.55 7.02 2.76
C MET A 126 10.06 6.65 4.16
N GLY A 127 9.09 5.74 4.26
CA GLY A 127 8.61 5.23 5.55
C GLY A 127 9.65 4.41 6.30
N VAL A 128 10.44 3.61 5.60
CA VAL A 128 11.54 2.84 6.21
C VAL A 128 12.64 3.78 6.71
N ALA A 129 12.98 4.83 5.96
CA ALA A 129 13.92 5.84 6.42
C ALA A 129 13.44 6.50 7.72
N GLU A 130 12.17 6.92 7.75
CA GLU A 130 11.54 7.51 8.94
C GLU A 130 11.51 6.54 10.14
N LEU A 131 11.24 5.24 9.91
CA LEU A 131 11.31 4.22 10.96
C LEU A 131 12.74 4.00 11.48
N LYS A 132 13.75 4.01 10.61
CA LYS A 132 15.16 3.87 11.01
C LYS A 132 15.66 5.06 11.82
N GLU A 133 15.18 6.26 11.50
CA GLU A 133 15.51 7.47 12.27
C GLU A 133 14.92 7.41 13.68
N LEU A 134 13.68 6.92 13.83
CA LEU A 134 12.99 6.82 15.12
C LEU A 134 13.41 5.60 15.95
N PHE A 135 13.68 4.47 15.29
CA PHE A 135 13.96 3.18 15.92
C PHE A 135 15.24 2.57 15.32
N PRO A 136 16.43 3.16 15.60
CA PRO A 136 17.68 2.80 14.94
C PRO A 136 18.20 1.41 15.32
N GLU A 137 17.84 0.90 16.50
CA GLU A 137 18.25 -0.42 16.98
C GLU A 137 17.52 -1.57 16.27
N ARG A 138 16.41 -1.27 15.58
CA ARG A 138 15.60 -2.27 14.89
C ARG A 138 16.10 -2.51 13.47
N PRO A 139 16.44 -3.75 13.09
CA PRO A 139 16.74 -4.08 11.71
C PRO A 139 15.46 -4.12 10.87
N TRP A 140 15.04 -2.96 10.34
CA TRP A 140 13.92 -2.85 9.40
C TRP A 140 14.33 -3.39 8.02
N ARG A 141 13.82 -4.57 7.66
CA ARG A 141 14.11 -5.21 6.37
C ARG A 141 13.02 -4.88 5.37
N PHE A 142 13.28 -3.85 4.56
CA PHE A 142 12.37 -3.50 3.47
C PHE A 142 12.53 -4.47 2.30
N VAL A 143 11.59 -5.41 2.19
CA VAL A 143 11.58 -6.43 1.14
C VAL A 143 10.84 -5.88 -0.07
N GLU A 144 11.62 -5.53 -1.09
CA GLU A 144 11.16 -5.05 -2.38
C GLU A 144 10.74 -6.23 -3.27
N VAL A 145 9.46 -6.55 -3.26
CA VAL A 145 8.83 -7.58 -4.10
C VAL A 145 8.47 -6.96 -5.45
N ASP A 146 9.33 -7.19 -6.45
CA ASP A 146 9.16 -6.70 -7.82
C ASP A 146 8.56 -7.79 -8.70
N ILE A 147 7.39 -7.52 -9.28
CA ILE A 147 6.63 -8.52 -10.04
C ILE A 147 6.60 -8.14 -11.54
N PRO A 148 7.28 -8.90 -12.41
CA PRO A 148 7.13 -8.81 -13.85
C PRO A 148 5.68 -9.05 -14.31
N TYR A 149 5.29 -8.43 -15.42
CA TYR A 149 3.92 -8.54 -15.93
C TYR A 149 3.53 -9.98 -16.29
N LYS A 150 4.47 -10.75 -16.86
CA LYS A 150 4.26 -12.15 -17.23
C LYS A 150 3.90 -13.01 -16.00
N GLU A 151 4.63 -12.83 -14.91
CA GLU A 151 4.42 -13.57 -13.68
C GLU A 151 3.06 -13.24 -13.05
N ALA A 152 2.64 -11.97 -13.08
CA ALA A 152 1.32 -11.58 -12.62
C ALA A 152 0.17 -12.22 -13.44
N LEU A 153 0.37 -12.42 -14.74
CA LEU A 153 -0.58 -13.13 -15.60
C LEU A 153 -0.65 -14.63 -15.28
N GLU A 154 0.49 -15.27 -15.00
CA GLU A 154 0.55 -16.69 -14.64
C GLU A 154 -0.19 -16.96 -13.32
N ALA A 155 -0.05 -16.06 -12.33
CA ALA A 155 -0.77 -16.17 -11.05
C ALA A 155 -2.28 -15.86 -11.13
N ARG A 156 -2.76 -15.31 -12.25
CA ARG A 156 -4.15 -14.82 -12.40
C ARG A 156 -5.18 -15.88 -12.08
N GLY A 157 -5.03 -17.08 -12.63
CA GLY A 157 -5.98 -18.17 -12.45
C GLY A 157 -6.15 -18.55 -10.98
N ARG A 158 -5.03 -18.78 -10.29
CA ARG A 158 -4.99 -19.11 -8.87
C ARG A 158 -5.66 -18.02 -8.01
N VAL A 159 -5.30 -16.76 -8.23
CA VAL A 159 -5.88 -15.66 -7.45
C VAL A 159 -7.38 -15.49 -7.69
N LEU A 160 -7.88 -15.73 -8.90
CA LEU A 160 -9.32 -15.69 -9.17
C LEU A 160 -10.10 -16.76 -8.43
N GLU A 161 -9.53 -17.94 -8.22
CA GLU A 161 -10.14 -18.98 -7.38
C GLU A 161 -10.18 -18.55 -5.92
N LEU A 162 -9.07 -17.98 -5.42
CA LEU A 162 -8.93 -17.56 -4.02
C LEU A 162 -9.86 -16.41 -3.61
N ILE A 163 -10.28 -15.53 -4.54
CA ILE A 163 -11.15 -14.41 -4.18
C ILE A 163 -12.64 -14.78 -4.07
N LYS A 164 -13.09 -15.92 -4.61
CA LYS A 164 -14.51 -16.28 -4.68
C LYS A 164 -15.21 -16.24 -3.31
N PRO A 165 -16.46 -15.81 -3.14
CA PRO A 165 -17.43 -15.51 -4.16
C PRO A 165 -17.22 -14.13 -4.81
N LEU A 166 -16.25 -13.33 -4.35
CA LEU A 166 -15.93 -12.06 -5.00
C LEU A 166 -15.44 -12.31 -6.42
N GLU A 167 -15.71 -11.35 -7.28
CA GLU A 167 -15.47 -11.53 -8.71
C GLU A 167 -15.19 -10.22 -9.45
N THR A 168 -15.04 -9.10 -8.75
CA THR A 168 -14.80 -7.81 -9.41
C THR A 168 -13.34 -7.62 -9.77
N VAL A 169 -13.07 -6.78 -10.78
CA VAL A 169 -11.71 -6.37 -11.17
C VAL A 169 -10.96 -5.74 -10.00
N MET A 170 -11.65 -4.97 -9.15
CA MET A 170 -11.08 -4.40 -7.94
C MET A 170 -10.65 -5.47 -6.93
N ASP A 171 -11.50 -6.47 -6.70
CA ASP A 171 -11.20 -7.57 -5.77
C ASP A 171 -9.96 -8.33 -6.22
N TRP A 172 -9.88 -8.66 -7.51
CA TRP A 172 -8.69 -9.29 -8.08
C TRP A 172 -7.46 -8.40 -8.00
N SER A 173 -7.57 -7.10 -8.31
CA SER A 173 -6.44 -6.16 -8.31
C SER A 173 -5.86 -5.93 -6.92
N ILE A 174 -6.69 -5.97 -5.87
CA ILE A 174 -6.24 -5.91 -4.48
C ILE A 174 -5.63 -7.26 -4.07
N ALA A 175 -6.31 -8.36 -4.38
CA ALA A 175 -5.88 -9.70 -4.04
C ALA A 175 -4.51 -10.07 -4.64
N ILE A 176 -4.28 -9.79 -5.92
CA ILE A 176 -3.00 -10.09 -6.57
C ILE A 176 -1.84 -9.34 -5.90
N ALA A 177 -2.07 -8.11 -5.42
CA ALA A 177 -1.06 -7.35 -4.68
C ALA A 177 -0.72 -8.03 -3.35
N PHE A 178 -1.73 -8.40 -2.57
CA PHE A 178 -1.53 -9.09 -1.29
C PHE A 178 -0.93 -10.47 -1.46
N TRP A 179 -1.31 -11.22 -2.50
CA TRP A 179 -0.77 -12.55 -2.79
C TRP A 179 0.74 -12.48 -2.98
N PHE A 180 1.21 -11.64 -3.91
CA PHE A 180 2.63 -11.46 -4.16
C PHE A 180 3.39 -10.85 -2.97
N ALA A 181 2.80 -9.88 -2.27
CA ALA A 181 3.42 -9.32 -1.07
C ALA A 181 3.61 -10.40 0.01
N ALA A 182 2.57 -11.20 0.25
CA ALA A 182 2.59 -12.28 1.24
C ALA A 182 3.53 -13.42 0.86
N ARG A 183 3.82 -13.63 -0.43
CA ARG A 183 4.85 -14.58 -0.86
C ARG A 183 6.22 -14.26 -0.24
N GLY A 184 6.52 -12.97 -0.02
CA GLY A 184 7.70 -12.51 0.71
C GLY A 184 9.04 -12.77 0.01
N ILE A 185 9.03 -12.96 -1.31
CA ILE A 185 10.22 -13.15 -2.14
C ILE A 185 10.51 -11.85 -2.89
N GLY A 186 11.68 -11.26 -2.65
CA GLY A 186 12.08 -9.99 -3.24
C GLY A 186 13.55 -9.70 -2.99
N HIS A 187 13.89 -8.44 -2.82
CA HIS A 187 15.26 -8.01 -2.51
C HIS A 187 15.27 -7.01 -1.34
N VAL A 188 16.33 -7.02 -0.54
CA VAL A 188 16.57 -6.01 0.49
C VAL A 188 17.75 -5.14 0.06
N LYS A 189 17.56 -3.83 0.11
CA LYS A 189 18.60 -2.85 -0.19
C LYS A 189 19.24 -2.36 1.09
N TYR A 190 20.56 -2.54 1.18
CA TYR A 190 21.37 -2.06 2.30
C TYR A 190 21.93 -0.67 2.00
N GLU A 191 22.34 0.05 3.04
CA GLU A 191 22.91 1.39 2.94
C GLU A 191 24.22 1.44 2.14
N THR A 192 24.90 0.30 2.05
CA THR A 192 26.06 0.08 1.16
C THR A 192 25.72 0.17 -0.33
N GLY A 193 24.43 0.29 -0.69
CA GLY A 193 23.93 0.28 -2.06
C GLY A 193 23.72 -1.13 -2.62
N GLN A 194 24.10 -2.17 -1.87
CA GLN A 194 23.92 -3.56 -2.29
C GLN A 194 22.44 -3.97 -2.20
N SER A 195 21.94 -4.60 -3.26
CA SER A 195 20.61 -5.21 -3.32
C SER A 195 20.78 -6.72 -3.26
N ILE A 196 20.27 -7.36 -2.20
CA ILE A 196 20.46 -8.79 -1.95
C ILE A 196 19.11 -9.51 -2.11
N PRO A 197 19.03 -10.61 -2.88
CA PRO A 197 17.83 -11.46 -2.92
C PRO A 197 17.45 -11.94 -1.52
N TYR A 198 16.17 -11.86 -1.18
CA TYR A 198 15.67 -12.19 0.14
C TYR A 198 14.34 -12.92 0.05
N SER A 199 14.20 -13.98 0.86
CA SER A 199 12.96 -14.74 1.01
C SER A 199 12.59 -14.76 2.50
N SER A 200 11.56 -13.99 2.83
CA SER A 200 11.05 -13.90 4.20
C SER A 200 10.52 -15.25 4.67
N GLN A 201 11.02 -15.74 5.81
CA GLN A 201 10.56 -16.99 6.44
C GLN A 201 9.37 -16.78 7.40
N VAL A 202 8.95 -15.52 7.57
CA VAL A 202 7.91 -15.12 8.52
C VAL A 202 6.58 -15.81 8.22
N LYS A 203 5.94 -16.32 9.26
CA LYS A 203 4.62 -16.95 9.18
C LYS A 203 3.45 -16.04 9.57
N VAL A 204 3.70 -14.97 10.32
CA VAL A 204 2.66 -14.05 10.79
C VAL A 204 2.87 -12.65 10.20
N LEU A 205 1.83 -12.14 9.53
CA LEU A 205 1.84 -10.83 8.88
C LEU A 205 0.86 -9.90 9.58
N PHE A 206 1.22 -8.64 9.77
CA PHE A 206 0.27 -7.59 10.11
C PHE A 206 -0.25 -6.89 8.86
N SER A 207 -1.55 -6.62 8.87
CA SER A 207 -2.23 -5.78 7.89
C SER A 207 -2.83 -4.54 8.56
N GLY A 208 -2.72 -3.40 7.88
CA GLY A 208 -3.35 -2.14 8.29
C GLY A 208 -4.85 -2.07 8.01
N LEU A 209 -5.45 -3.16 7.52
CA LEU A 209 -6.88 -3.24 7.23
C LEU A 209 -7.73 -3.01 8.48
N GLY A 210 -8.85 -2.28 8.32
CA GLY A 210 -9.72 -1.84 9.40
C GLY A 210 -9.53 -0.38 9.78
N ALA A 211 -8.36 0.21 9.49
CA ALA A 211 -8.11 1.62 9.79
C ALA A 211 -8.98 2.56 8.95
N ASP A 212 -9.11 2.30 7.65
CA ASP A 212 -9.87 3.16 6.75
C ASP A 212 -11.38 3.08 7.01
N GLU A 213 -11.89 1.88 7.28
CA GLU A 213 -13.30 1.61 7.58
C GLU A 213 -13.73 2.32 8.87
N GLN A 214 -12.95 2.20 9.95
CA GLN A 214 -13.34 2.71 11.26
C GLN A 214 -13.02 4.20 11.46
N LEU A 215 -11.94 4.69 10.85
CA LEU A 215 -11.43 6.06 11.06
C LEU A 215 -11.67 6.98 9.88
N GLY A 216 -12.49 6.59 8.92
CA GLY A 216 -12.92 7.49 7.85
C GLY A 216 -11.83 7.77 6.82
N GLY A 217 -11.19 6.73 6.26
CA GLY A 217 -10.09 6.87 5.30
C GLY A 217 -10.51 6.96 3.84
N TYR A 218 -11.68 6.48 3.45
CA TYR A 218 -12.14 6.46 2.07
C TYR A 218 -12.66 7.81 1.57
N GLY A 219 -12.35 8.15 0.31
CA GLY A 219 -12.85 9.38 -0.32
C GLY A 219 -14.39 9.48 -0.37
N ARG A 220 -15.08 8.32 -0.41
CA ARG A 220 -16.56 8.26 -0.36
C ARG A 220 -17.14 8.80 0.94
N HIS A 221 -16.42 8.70 2.06
CA HIS A 221 -16.86 9.25 3.34
C HIS A 221 -17.11 10.75 3.27
N ARG A 222 -16.20 11.48 2.61
CA ARG A 222 -16.35 12.92 2.35
C ARG A 222 -17.52 13.21 1.42
N VAL A 223 -17.70 12.39 0.38
CA VAL A 223 -18.84 12.53 -0.54
C VAL A 223 -20.15 12.41 0.23
N ARG A 224 -20.27 11.42 1.12
CA ARG A 224 -21.47 11.20 1.93
C ARG A 224 -21.68 12.31 2.98
N TYR A 225 -20.61 12.80 3.58
CA TYR A 225 -20.66 14.00 4.43
C TYR A 225 -21.19 15.22 3.68
N ASN A 226 -20.72 15.46 2.45
CA ASN A 226 -21.18 16.59 1.64
C ASN A 226 -22.65 16.47 1.23
N GLN A 227 -23.18 15.25 1.11
CA GLN A 227 -24.56 14.99 0.75
C GLN A 227 -25.51 15.14 1.95
N ASN A 228 -25.16 14.52 3.08
CA ASN A 228 -26.09 14.27 4.20
C ASN A 228 -25.50 14.69 5.56
N GLY A 229 -24.44 15.50 5.57
CA GLY A 229 -23.78 15.95 6.80
C GLY A 229 -23.19 14.81 7.64
N TRP A 230 -23.12 15.03 8.95
CA TRP A 230 -22.56 14.05 9.89
C TRP A 230 -23.33 12.73 9.92
N ALA A 231 -24.66 12.76 9.77
CA ALA A 231 -25.48 11.56 9.77
C ALA A 231 -25.09 10.62 8.62
N GLY A 232 -24.99 11.13 7.39
CA GLY A 232 -24.57 10.31 6.25
C GLY A 232 -23.13 9.81 6.33
N LEU A 233 -22.23 10.55 6.99
CA LEU A 233 -20.89 10.06 7.27
C LEU A 233 -20.89 8.88 8.25
N ILE A 234 -21.68 8.99 9.32
CA ILE A 234 -21.83 7.92 10.33
C ILE A 234 -22.40 6.67 9.67
N GLU A 235 -23.48 6.80 8.89
CA GLU A 235 -24.08 5.70 8.15
C GLU A 235 -23.08 5.02 7.21
N GLU A 236 -22.32 5.80 6.43
CA GLU A 236 -21.34 5.23 5.49
C GLU A 236 -20.20 4.49 6.21
N VAL A 237 -19.69 5.06 7.31
CA VAL A 237 -18.64 4.42 8.13
C VAL A 237 -19.17 3.15 8.78
N GLN A 238 -20.40 3.18 9.32
CA GLN A 238 -21.04 1.99 9.90
C GLN A 238 -21.21 0.88 8.85
N LEU A 239 -21.69 1.23 7.66
CA LEU A 239 -21.81 0.27 6.54
C LEU A 239 -20.47 -0.38 6.20
N ASP A 240 -19.36 0.35 6.27
CA ASP A 240 -18.02 -0.17 6.03
C ASP A 240 -17.56 -1.13 7.12
N VAL A 241 -17.84 -0.82 8.39
CA VAL A 241 -17.57 -1.71 9.52
C VAL A 241 -18.41 -2.99 9.41
N ASP A 242 -19.71 -2.89 9.15
CA ASP A 242 -20.63 -4.03 9.08
C ASP A 242 -20.26 -5.03 7.99
N ARG A 243 -19.67 -4.56 6.89
CA ARG A 243 -19.36 -5.39 5.72
C ARG A 243 -17.91 -5.87 5.64
N ILE A 244 -17.03 -5.41 6.52
CA ILE A 244 -15.58 -5.63 6.38
C ILE A 244 -15.21 -7.12 6.34
N SER A 245 -15.95 -7.94 7.09
CA SER A 245 -15.74 -9.39 7.20
C SER A 245 -15.83 -10.11 5.85
N TRP A 246 -16.87 -9.81 5.07
CA TRP A 246 -17.11 -10.46 3.78
C TRP A 246 -16.58 -9.66 2.59
N ARG A 247 -16.37 -8.35 2.72
CA ARG A 247 -15.78 -7.52 1.64
C ARG A 247 -14.28 -7.59 1.55
N ASN A 248 -13.59 -7.71 2.68
CA ASN A 248 -12.13 -7.67 2.68
C ASN A 248 -11.51 -8.84 3.45
N MET A 249 -11.88 -9.06 4.71
CA MET A 249 -11.19 -10.05 5.55
C MET A 249 -11.18 -11.44 4.91
N GLY A 250 -12.34 -11.94 4.48
CA GLY A 250 -12.43 -13.27 3.88
C GLY A 250 -11.61 -13.41 2.59
N ARG A 251 -11.47 -12.35 1.79
CA ARG A 251 -10.61 -12.33 0.60
C ARG A 251 -9.13 -12.35 1.01
N ASP A 252 -8.75 -11.42 1.87
CA ASP A 252 -7.35 -11.16 2.22
C ASP A 252 -6.76 -12.33 3.02
N ASP A 253 -7.55 -12.96 3.89
CA ASP A 253 -7.17 -14.14 4.64
C ASP A 253 -6.80 -15.33 3.73
N ARG A 254 -7.66 -15.67 2.76
CA ARG A 254 -7.39 -16.76 1.81
C ARG A 254 -6.21 -16.47 0.89
N ILE A 255 -6.04 -15.22 0.52
CA ILE A 255 -4.93 -14.78 -0.31
C ILE A 255 -3.59 -14.92 0.41
N VAL A 256 -3.52 -14.53 1.68
CA VAL A 256 -2.28 -14.67 2.48
C VAL A 256 -2.05 -16.13 2.86
N SER A 257 -3.11 -16.86 3.21
CA SER A 257 -3.05 -18.27 3.60
C SER A 257 -2.59 -19.21 2.49
N ASP A 258 -2.76 -18.83 1.22
CA ASP A 258 -2.24 -19.59 0.07
C ASP A 258 -0.70 -19.75 0.10
N HIS A 259 0.00 -18.87 0.82
CA HIS A 259 1.44 -18.96 1.05
C HIS A 259 1.81 -19.61 2.39
N GLY A 260 0.86 -20.23 3.09
CA GLY A 260 1.06 -20.85 4.39
C GLY A 260 1.44 -19.82 5.46
N ARG A 261 0.82 -18.64 5.40
CA ARG A 261 1.04 -17.53 6.33
C ARG A 261 -0.30 -17.06 6.92
N GLU A 262 -0.25 -16.61 8.15
CA GLU A 262 -1.37 -16.03 8.87
C GLU A 262 -1.33 -14.51 8.75
N VAL A 263 -2.47 -13.87 8.47
CA VAL A 263 -2.60 -12.41 8.55
C VAL A 263 -3.38 -12.02 9.80
N ARG A 264 -2.83 -11.08 10.57
CA ARG A 264 -3.45 -10.50 11.77
C ARG A 264 -3.80 -9.04 11.52
N PHE A 265 -4.92 -8.62 12.09
CA PHE A 265 -5.51 -7.29 11.90
C PHE A 265 -5.60 -6.54 13.23
N PRO A 266 -4.55 -5.82 13.68
CA PRO A 266 -4.58 -5.09 14.95
C PRO A 266 -5.71 -4.06 15.04
N PHE A 267 -6.01 -3.37 13.94
CA PHE A 267 -7.12 -2.41 13.88
C PHE A 267 -8.49 -3.04 14.13
N LEU A 268 -8.63 -4.35 13.97
CA LEU A 268 -9.88 -5.09 14.18
C LEU A 268 -9.91 -5.87 15.49
N SER A 269 -9.07 -5.51 16.47
CA SER A 269 -9.27 -6.05 17.82
C SER A 269 -10.61 -5.60 18.38
N GLU A 270 -11.33 -6.51 19.03
CA GLU A 270 -12.66 -6.25 19.57
C GLU A 270 -12.68 -5.02 20.50
N ALA A 271 -11.71 -4.92 21.41
CA ALA A 271 -11.59 -3.80 22.33
C ALA A 271 -11.39 -2.45 21.60
N LEU A 272 -10.55 -2.41 20.56
CA LEU A 272 -10.37 -1.20 19.76
C LEU A 272 -11.62 -0.86 18.95
N VAL A 273 -12.28 -1.84 18.34
CA VAL A 273 -13.51 -1.64 17.57
C VAL A 273 -14.61 -1.08 18.47
N SER A 274 -14.79 -1.65 19.67
CA SER A 274 -15.73 -1.15 20.68
C SER A 274 -15.42 0.29 21.07
N ALA A 275 -14.17 0.60 21.43
CA ALA A 275 -13.76 1.96 21.79
C ALA A 275 -13.95 2.97 20.65
N LEU A 276 -13.71 2.59 19.40
CA LEU A 276 -13.90 3.46 18.24
C LEU A 276 -15.39 3.67 17.91
N ASN A 277 -16.25 2.69 18.16
CA ASN A 277 -17.70 2.82 17.93
C ASN A 277 -18.37 3.74 18.95
N GLU A 278 -17.88 3.76 20.19
CA GLU A 278 -18.34 4.70 21.23
C GLU A 278 -17.86 6.14 20.99
N MET A 279 -16.84 6.32 20.15
CA MET A 279 -16.22 7.61 19.92
C MET A 279 -17.01 8.48 18.91
N PRO A 280 -17.26 9.77 19.24
CA PRO A 280 -17.86 10.72 18.30
C PRO A 280 -17.10 10.78 16.97
N ILE A 281 -17.83 10.67 15.85
CA ILE A 281 -17.26 10.54 14.50
C ILE A 281 -16.29 11.67 14.13
N HIS A 282 -16.56 12.90 14.59
CA HIS A 282 -15.75 14.08 14.28
C HIS A 282 -14.35 14.06 14.93
N LEU A 283 -14.13 13.22 15.93
CA LEU A 283 -12.80 12.97 16.50
C LEU A 283 -12.00 12.00 15.63
N LYS A 284 -12.68 11.05 14.96
CA LYS A 284 -12.07 10.04 14.09
C LYS A 284 -11.71 10.60 12.73
N VAL A 285 -12.63 11.36 12.13
CA VAL A 285 -12.53 11.93 10.78
C VAL A 285 -13.21 13.30 10.73
N ASP A 286 -12.59 14.26 10.04
CA ASP A 286 -13.19 15.56 9.81
C ASP A 286 -13.10 15.95 8.33
N PRO A 287 -14.14 15.65 7.53
CA PRO A 287 -14.18 15.93 6.11
C PRO A 287 -14.24 17.42 5.75
N ARG A 288 -14.22 18.34 6.72
CA ARG A 288 -14.13 19.78 6.43
C ARG A 288 -12.70 20.20 6.08
N TYR A 289 -11.69 19.50 6.57
CA TYR A 289 -10.30 19.74 6.19
C TYR A 289 -9.97 19.18 4.81
N GLY A 290 -8.90 19.69 4.19
CA GLY A 290 -8.41 19.19 2.90
C GLY A 290 -8.03 17.70 2.89
N ARG A 291 -7.80 17.18 1.69
CA ARG A 291 -7.34 15.80 1.45
C ARG A 291 -6.00 15.57 2.16
N GLY A 292 -5.84 14.41 2.81
CA GLY A 292 -4.62 14.10 3.58
C GLY A 292 -4.52 14.76 4.95
N ILE A 293 -5.53 15.51 5.39
CA ILE A 293 -5.59 16.12 6.73
C ILE A 293 -6.75 15.53 7.53
N GLY A 294 -7.98 15.65 7.00
CA GLY A 294 -9.19 15.27 7.72
C GLY A 294 -9.50 13.77 7.75
N GLU A 295 -9.00 13.03 6.76
CA GLU A 295 -9.15 11.57 6.65
C GLU A 295 -8.29 10.89 7.73
N LYS A 296 -8.87 9.98 8.53
CA LYS A 296 -8.16 9.31 9.63
C LYS A 296 -7.49 10.29 10.58
N LEU A 297 -8.18 11.40 10.89
CA LEU A 297 -7.67 12.50 11.70
C LEU A 297 -7.01 11.99 12.99
N LEU A 298 -7.70 11.10 13.72
CA LEU A 298 -7.18 10.57 14.98
C LEU A 298 -5.89 9.76 14.81
N LEU A 299 -5.82 8.91 13.79
CA LEU A 299 -4.60 8.12 13.50
C LEU A 299 -3.45 9.00 13.02
N ARG A 300 -3.73 10.09 12.31
CA ARG A 300 -2.71 11.08 11.92
C ARG A 300 -2.15 11.80 13.15
N GLN A 301 -3.00 12.15 14.11
CA GLN A 301 -2.55 12.71 15.39
C GLN A 301 -1.70 11.71 16.17
N LEU A 302 -2.07 10.43 16.17
CA LEU A 302 -1.24 9.37 16.78
C LEU A 302 0.11 9.21 16.09
N ALA A 303 0.12 9.13 14.76
CA ALA A 303 1.35 9.07 13.99
C ALA A 303 2.26 10.28 14.32
N HIS A 304 1.69 11.48 14.35
CA HIS A 304 2.44 12.69 14.72
C HIS A 304 2.99 12.62 16.14
N LYS A 305 2.19 12.16 17.12
CA LYS A 305 2.61 11.97 18.52
C LYS A 305 3.78 10.97 18.66
N ILE A 306 3.81 9.92 17.84
CA ILE A 306 4.89 8.91 17.82
C ILE A 306 6.17 9.45 17.14
N GLY A 307 6.10 10.56 16.42
CA GLY A 307 7.22 11.15 15.68
C GLY A 307 7.20 10.87 14.17
N LEU A 308 6.16 10.19 13.67
CA LEU A 308 5.95 9.91 12.24
C LEU A 308 5.44 11.16 11.49
N GLY A 309 6.27 12.20 11.45
CA GLY A 309 5.93 13.54 10.95
C GLY A 309 5.61 13.59 9.47
N ARG A 310 6.25 12.75 8.64
CA ARG A 310 5.97 12.67 7.20
C ARG A 310 4.75 11.79 6.97
N ALA A 311 4.73 10.57 7.52
CA ALA A 311 3.62 9.65 7.30
C ALA A 311 2.27 10.18 7.82
N SER A 312 2.26 10.95 8.90
CA SER A 312 1.05 11.63 9.42
C SER A 312 0.40 12.57 8.40
N LYS A 313 1.15 13.06 7.41
CA LYS A 313 0.68 13.98 6.36
C LYS A 313 0.47 13.29 5.00
N GLU A 314 0.85 12.02 4.87
CA GLU A 314 0.74 11.30 3.60
C GLU A 314 -0.74 11.03 3.26
N PRO A 315 -1.24 11.49 2.10
CA PRO A 315 -2.62 11.22 1.70
C PRO A 315 -2.86 9.74 1.39
N LYS A 316 -4.07 9.23 1.64
CA LYS A 316 -4.40 7.85 1.31
C LYS A 316 -4.21 7.55 -0.18
N ARG A 317 -3.67 6.38 -0.48
CA ARG A 317 -3.71 5.75 -1.80
C ARG A 317 -4.15 4.30 -1.64
N ALA A 318 -5.04 3.80 -2.49
CA ALA A 318 -5.41 2.39 -2.46
C ALA A 318 -4.31 1.55 -3.11
N VAL A 319 -4.03 0.37 -2.56
CA VAL A 319 -2.92 -0.51 -2.99
C VAL A 319 -2.97 -0.80 -4.49
N GLN A 320 -4.16 -1.01 -5.06
CA GLN A 320 -4.29 -1.31 -6.48
C GLN A 320 -3.80 -0.19 -7.41
N PHE A 321 -3.84 1.06 -6.94
CA PHE A 321 -3.29 2.21 -7.67
C PHE A 321 -1.83 2.48 -7.30
N GLY A 322 -1.49 2.23 -6.04
CA GLY A 322 -0.17 2.48 -5.49
C GLY A 322 0.91 1.50 -5.95
N ALA A 323 0.58 0.21 -6.02
CA ALA A 323 1.41 -0.87 -6.57
C ALA A 323 1.25 -1.03 -8.10
N ARG A 324 0.31 -0.30 -8.72
CA ARG A 324 -0.06 -0.33 -10.15
C ARG A 324 -0.72 -1.62 -10.67
N THR A 325 -1.48 -2.36 -9.86
CA THR A 325 -2.22 -3.55 -10.30
C THR A 325 -3.49 -3.24 -11.10
N ALA A 326 -4.18 -2.13 -10.81
CA ALA A 326 -5.48 -1.77 -11.41
C ALA A 326 -5.46 -1.53 -12.94
N LYS A 327 -4.29 -1.55 -13.57
CA LYS A 327 -4.11 -1.31 -15.03
C LYS A 327 -3.50 -2.51 -15.76
N MET A 328 -3.45 -3.68 -15.13
CA MET A 328 -2.96 -4.90 -15.78
C MET A 328 -3.93 -5.48 -16.79
N GLU A 329 -5.24 -5.24 -16.64
CA GLU A 329 -6.21 -5.69 -17.63
C GLU A 329 -6.17 -4.80 -18.88
N SER A 330 -6.14 -5.45 -20.04
CA SER A 330 -5.98 -4.81 -21.35
C SER A 330 -7.19 -4.01 -21.83
N GLY A 331 -8.24 -3.85 -21.03
CA GLY A 331 -9.48 -3.14 -21.39
C GLY A 331 -9.76 -1.86 -20.58
N SER A 332 -10.85 -1.16 -20.95
CA SER A 332 -11.41 -0.01 -20.23
C SER A 332 -12.33 -0.42 -19.06
N GLN A 333 -12.10 -1.59 -18.46
CA GLN A 333 -13.02 -2.14 -17.47
C GLN A 333 -12.98 -1.30 -16.19
N THR A 334 -14.16 -0.97 -15.70
CA THR A 334 -14.34 -0.28 -14.41
C THR A 334 -14.16 -1.27 -13.26
N GLY A 335 -13.70 -0.79 -12.09
CA GLY A 335 -13.36 -1.68 -10.97
C GLY A 335 -14.50 -2.54 -10.44
N THR A 336 -15.75 -2.18 -10.72
CA THR A 336 -16.96 -2.92 -10.32
C THR A 336 -17.38 -4.00 -11.29
N GLU A 337 -16.79 -4.07 -12.49
CA GLU A 337 -17.08 -5.11 -13.46
C GLU A 337 -16.57 -6.47 -12.98
N THR A 338 -17.31 -7.53 -13.33
CA THR A 338 -16.86 -8.90 -13.12
C THR A 338 -15.63 -9.18 -13.98
N VAL A 339 -14.63 -9.84 -13.39
CA VAL A 339 -13.42 -10.26 -14.09
C VAL A 339 -13.80 -11.23 -15.20
N ARG A 340 -13.50 -10.88 -16.45
CA ARG A 340 -13.70 -11.79 -17.57
C ARG A 340 -12.75 -12.98 -17.41
N LYS A 341 -13.28 -14.20 -17.49
CA LYS A 341 -12.47 -15.39 -17.75
C LYS A 341 -11.78 -15.15 -19.09
N GLY A 342 -10.45 -15.15 -19.10
CA GLY A 342 -9.70 -15.05 -20.34
C GLY A 342 -10.15 -16.18 -21.27
N SER A 343 -10.37 -15.86 -22.55
CA SER A 343 -10.65 -16.85 -23.59
C SER A 343 -9.39 -17.69 -23.83
N THR A 344 -9.18 -18.70 -23.00
CA THR A 344 -8.24 -19.80 -23.25
C THR A 344 -9.03 -21.07 -23.22
N GLU A 345 -9.56 -21.41 -24.40
CA GLU A 345 -9.82 -22.76 -24.95
C GLU A 345 -10.80 -22.56 -26.11
N LYS A 346 -10.27 -22.19 -27.29
CA LYS A 346 -10.83 -22.79 -28.50
C LYS A 346 -10.47 -24.26 -28.38
N ARG A 347 -11.43 -25.10 -27.97
CA ARG A 347 -11.38 -26.51 -28.34
C ARG A 347 -11.25 -26.53 -29.86
N SER A 348 -10.09 -26.96 -30.33
CA SER A 348 -9.97 -27.53 -31.66
C SER A 348 -10.81 -28.80 -31.61
N ASP A 349 -12.05 -28.70 -32.10
CA ASP A 349 -12.78 -29.87 -32.52
C ASP A 349 -12.01 -30.46 -33.72
N GLU A 350 -11.35 -31.59 -33.48
CA GLU A 350 -11.10 -32.64 -34.47
C GLU A 350 -11.78 -33.92 -33.97
#